data_AF-A0A2S6MUD0-F1
#
_entry.id   AF-A0A2S6MUD0-F1
#
_cell.length_a   1.000
_cell.length_b   1.000
_cell.length_c   1.000
_cell.angle_alpha   90.00
_cell.angle_beta   90.00
_cell.angle_gamma   90.00
#
_symmetry.space_group_name_H-M   'P 1'
#
loop_
_entity.id
_entity.type
_entity.pdbx_description
1 polymer ?
#
loop_
_entity_poly.entity_id
_entity_poly.type
_entity_poly.pdbx_seq_one_letter_code
_entity_poly.pdbx_strand_id
1 'polypeptide(L)'
;MKNGFFGFCGAPLFGMLALAVATVSSAAQTPTPPATPPATPPAGASVPKPAVTEPPAAVPPEESLKPSDIAARPALVLHSSANWEEGYAKIKDGLEKLRAAAQKAGLKPVNHAMAAFTETDDAGFKFDALLPVEAPSGKPDLINGALLGATPAGKAIKFTHTGSYDDIDTTYDAITAYLDEKGLEATNVYLEDYLTEGKDAGDQALKVDIYVFLK
;
A
#
# COMPACT_ATOMS: atom_id res chain seq x y z
N MET A 1 -47.33 42.29 20.53
CA MET A 1 -48.22 41.67 21.54
C MET A 1 -47.51 40.40 22.01
N LYS A 2 -46.88 40.45 23.19
CA LYS A 2 -47.39 39.94 24.48
C LYS A 2 -47.43 38.40 24.47
N ASN A 3 -46.45 37.75 25.10
CA ASN A 3 -46.41 37.40 26.54
C ASN A 3 -47.55 36.43 26.88
N GLY A 4 -47.29 35.21 27.33
CA GLY A 4 -46.60 34.84 28.57
C GLY A 4 -47.49 33.81 29.28
N PHE A 5 -47.22 33.22 30.44
CA PHE A 5 -46.15 33.26 31.43
C PHE A 5 -46.61 32.32 32.58
N PHE A 6 -45.72 32.10 33.55
CA PHE A 6 -45.92 31.57 34.92
C PHE A 6 -45.96 30.04 35.09
N GLY A 7 -45.17 29.47 36.00
CA GLY A 7 -44.32 29.99 37.10
C GLY A 7 -43.85 28.76 37.91
N PHE A 8 -43.07 28.81 38.99
CA PHE A 8 -42.15 29.76 39.64
C PHE A 8 -41.55 29.00 40.84
N CYS A 9 -40.51 29.56 41.47
CA CYS A 9 -40.05 29.34 42.86
C CYS A 9 -39.01 28.23 43.08
N GLY A 10 -37.83 28.46 43.66
CA GLY A 10 -37.31 29.65 44.33
C GLY A 10 -35.80 29.57 44.63
N ALA A 11 -35.22 30.72 44.94
CA ALA A 11 -33.88 30.95 45.51
C ALA A 11 -34.03 31.27 47.02
N PRO A 12 -33.04 31.81 47.79
CA PRO A 12 -31.62 32.11 47.55
C PRO A 12 -30.69 31.80 48.77
N LEU A 13 -29.37 32.10 48.68
CA LEU A 13 -28.51 32.79 49.69
C LEU A 13 -27.01 32.58 49.31
N PHE A 14 -26.29 33.62 48.89
CA PHE A 14 -25.39 34.49 49.67
C PHE A 14 -24.16 33.79 50.30
N GLY A 15 -22.97 34.21 49.88
CA GLY A 15 -21.70 33.83 50.51
C GLY A 15 -20.49 34.40 49.75
N MET A 16 -20.16 35.67 50.03
CA MET A 16 -18.99 36.39 49.53
C MET A 16 -17.91 36.37 50.62
N LEU A 17 -16.66 35.98 50.32
CA LEU A 17 -15.50 36.46 51.09
C LEU A 17 -14.19 36.36 50.30
N ALA A 18 -13.50 37.49 50.25
CA ALA A 18 -12.18 37.72 49.69
C ALA A 18 -11.05 37.27 50.64
N LEU A 19 -9.84 37.02 50.14
CA LEU A 19 -8.61 37.67 50.62
C LEU A 19 -7.39 37.37 49.73
N ALA A 20 -6.63 38.42 49.45
CA ALA A 20 -5.35 38.44 48.73
C ALA A 20 -4.16 38.18 49.67
N VAL A 21 -3.02 37.68 49.14
CA VAL A 21 -1.64 38.05 49.57
C VAL A 21 -0.65 37.81 48.40
N ALA A 22 0.18 38.82 48.12
CA ALA A 22 1.40 38.77 47.29
C ALA A 22 2.64 38.58 48.21
N THR A 23 3.76 37.95 47.85
CA THR A 23 4.93 38.55 47.17
C THR A 23 6.20 37.66 47.35
N VAL A 24 7.14 37.83 46.42
CA VAL A 24 8.64 37.74 46.44
C VAL A 24 9.46 36.44 46.56
N SER A 25 10.51 36.46 45.71
CA SER A 25 11.66 35.60 45.44
C SER A 25 12.44 34.99 46.61
N SER A 26 13.07 33.83 46.34
CA SER A 26 14.45 33.59 46.75
C SER A 26 15.12 32.55 45.83
N ALA A 27 16.34 32.89 45.39
CA ALA A 27 17.24 32.02 44.66
C ALA A 27 17.96 31.05 45.62
N ALA A 28 18.12 29.80 45.22
CA ALA A 28 19.10 28.89 45.80
C ALA A 28 19.78 28.13 44.65
N GLN A 29 21.06 28.42 44.46
CA GLN A 29 21.97 27.62 43.64
C GLN A 29 22.54 26.51 44.52
N THR A 30 22.55 25.28 44.01
CA THR A 30 23.31 24.14 44.54
C THR A 30 23.67 23.22 43.36
N PRO A 31 24.72 22.39 43.49
CA PRO A 31 25.80 22.34 42.51
C PRO A 31 25.61 21.25 41.44
N THR A 32 26.28 21.47 40.31
CA THR A 32 26.44 20.57 39.17
C THR A 32 26.98 19.19 39.58
N PRO A 33 26.28 18.07 39.27
CA PRO A 33 26.88 16.75 39.28
C PRO A 33 27.72 16.53 38.00
N PRO A 34 28.83 15.77 38.07
CA PRO A 34 29.74 15.59 36.93
C PRO A 34 29.08 14.85 35.76
N ALA A 35 29.31 15.37 34.55
CA ALA A 35 28.91 14.74 33.29
C ALA A 35 29.59 13.38 33.14
N THR A 36 28.79 12.32 33.06
CA THR A 36 29.25 10.97 32.70
C THR A 36 29.38 10.90 31.17
N PRO A 37 30.49 10.39 30.61
CA PRO A 37 30.62 10.20 29.17
C PRO A 37 29.55 9.23 28.64
N PRO A 38 29.02 9.41 27.41
CA PRO A 38 28.14 8.43 26.80
C PRO A 38 28.91 7.11 26.59
N ALA A 39 28.34 6.04 27.13
CA ALA A 39 28.78 4.68 26.87
C ALA A 39 28.50 4.32 25.41
N THR A 40 29.55 3.96 24.69
CA THR A 40 29.50 3.31 23.38
C THR A 40 28.63 2.06 23.48
N PRO A 41 27.66 1.83 22.56
CA PRO A 41 26.96 0.55 22.50
C PRO A 41 27.97 -0.58 22.22
N PRO A 42 27.92 -1.71 22.94
CA PRO A 42 28.76 -2.84 22.63
C PRO A 42 28.35 -3.44 21.28
N ALA A 43 29.35 -3.68 20.43
CA ALA A 43 29.25 -4.58 19.29
C ALA A 43 28.80 -5.97 19.80
N GLY A 44 27.53 -6.29 19.55
CA GLY A 44 26.91 -7.55 19.89
C GLY A 44 26.93 -8.52 18.72
N ALA A 45 27.91 -9.44 18.77
CA ALA A 45 27.90 -10.80 18.24
C ALA A 45 27.03 -11.12 17.01
N SER A 46 27.70 -11.22 15.86
CA SER A 46 27.26 -11.99 14.71
C SER A 46 27.10 -13.47 15.09
N VAL A 47 25.87 -14.00 15.02
CA VAL A 47 25.62 -15.44 15.02
C VAL A 47 25.73 -15.93 13.57
N PRO A 48 26.57 -16.92 13.23
CA PRO A 48 26.62 -17.46 11.89
C PRO A 48 25.42 -18.39 11.68
N LYS A 49 24.44 -17.97 10.88
CA LYS A 49 23.42 -18.87 10.33
C LYS A 49 24.04 -19.66 9.17
N PRO A 50 23.84 -20.99 9.06
CA PRO A 50 24.40 -21.78 7.97
C PRO A 50 23.94 -21.23 6.62
N ALA A 51 24.91 -21.01 5.73
CA ALA A 51 24.66 -20.70 4.33
C ALA A 51 23.92 -21.88 3.67
N VAL A 52 22.60 -21.75 3.51
CA VAL A 52 21.91 -22.45 2.43
C VAL A 52 22.24 -21.66 1.18
N THR A 53 23.15 -22.22 0.39
CA THR A 53 23.45 -21.71 -0.95
C THR A 53 22.34 -22.22 -1.86
N GLU A 54 21.17 -21.58 -1.79
CA GLU A 54 20.19 -21.66 -2.88
C GLU A 54 20.47 -20.50 -3.84
N PRO A 55 20.56 -20.76 -5.16
CA PRO A 55 20.73 -19.70 -6.14
C PRO A 55 19.58 -18.68 -6.00
N PRO A 56 19.85 -17.36 -6.05
CA PRO A 56 18.78 -16.38 -6.14
C PRO A 56 17.90 -16.74 -7.34
N ALA A 57 16.58 -16.67 -7.16
CA ALA A 57 15.65 -16.62 -8.27
C ALA A 57 16.20 -15.62 -9.28
N ALA A 58 16.60 -16.13 -10.44
CA ALA A 58 17.44 -15.39 -11.37
C ALA A 58 16.67 -14.15 -11.81
N VAL A 59 17.15 -12.98 -11.39
CA VAL A 59 16.86 -11.70 -12.05
C VAL A 59 17.04 -11.97 -13.54
N PRO A 60 16.04 -11.68 -14.39
CA PRO A 60 16.16 -11.95 -15.80
C PRO A 60 17.39 -11.21 -16.36
N PRO A 61 18.05 -11.71 -17.42
CA PRO A 61 19.27 -11.11 -17.95
C PRO A 61 19.10 -9.59 -18.12
N GLU A 62 20.09 -8.78 -17.73
CA GLU A 62 20.01 -7.31 -17.74
C GLU A 62 19.49 -6.72 -19.07
N GLU A 63 19.66 -7.43 -20.19
CA GLU A 63 19.14 -7.04 -21.50
C GLU A 63 17.61 -6.90 -21.57
N SER A 64 16.87 -7.54 -20.65
CA SER A 64 15.41 -7.51 -20.55
C SER A 64 14.88 -6.37 -19.67
N LEU A 65 15.72 -5.77 -18.83
CA LEU A 65 15.36 -4.70 -17.89
C LEU A 65 15.53 -3.31 -18.53
N LYS A 66 14.90 -3.12 -19.69
CA LYS A 66 14.92 -1.83 -20.41
C LYS A 66 13.61 -1.08 -20.15
N PRO A 67 13.67 0.21 -19.80
CA PRO A 67 12.48 1.04 -19.75
C PRO A 67 11.74 0.99 -21.09
N SER A 68 10.43 0.79 -21.03
CA SER A 68 9.55 0.75 -22.20
C SER A 68 8.27 1.54 -21.93
N ASP A 69 7.66 2.06 -22.98
CA ASP A 69 6.42 2.82 -22.85
C ASP A 69 5.22 1.85 -22.83
N ILE A 70 4.48 1.86 -21.73
CA ILE A 70 3.27 1.08 -21.51
C ILE A 70 2.06 1.93 -21.87
N ALA A 71 1.24 1.44 -22.79
CA ALA A 71 0.01 2.11 -23.21
C ALA A 71 -1.17 1.76 -22.28
N ALA A 72 -2.00 2.76 -21.98
CA ALA A 72 -3.27 2.55 -21.28
C ALA A 72 -4.19 1.66 -22.14
N ARG A 73 -4.84 0.69 -21.52
CA ARG A 73 -5.85 -0.15 -22.15
C ARG A 73 -7.18 -0.01 -21.41
N PRO A 74 -8.34 -0.01 -22.10
CA PRO A 74 -9.62 -0.08 -21.43
C PRO A 74 -9.69 -1.27 -20.47
N ALA A 75 -10.17 -1.02 -19.27
CA ALA A 75 -10.24 -2.03 -18.22
C ALA A 75 -11.47 -1.84 -17.34
N LEU A 76 -11.94 -2.93 -16.74
CA LEU A 76 -12.72 -2.84 -15.53
C LEU A 76 -11.78 -2.62 -14.35
N VAL A 77 -12.20 -1.74 -13.44
CA VAL A 77 -11.43 -1.33 -12.26
C VAL A 77 -12.28 -1.61 -11.02
N LEU A 78 -11.66 -2.17 -9.99
CA LEU A 78 -12.25 -2.33 -8.66
C LEU A 78 -11.25 -1.85 -7.62
N HIS A 79 -11.58 -0.75 -6.95
CA HIS A 79 -10.79 -0.24 -5.84
C HIS A 79 -10.89 -1.19 -4.64
N SER A 80 -9.76 -1.57 -4.07
CA SER A 80 -9.67 -2.52 -2.96
C SER A 80 -8.50 -2.20 -2.03
N SER A 81 -8.50 -2.86 -0.88
CA SER A 81 -7.43 -2.76 0.10
C SER A 81 -7.27 -4.07 0.85
N ALA A 82 -6.07 -4.37 1.30
CA ALA A 82 -5.76 -5.55 2.08
C ALA A 82 -4.72 -5.24 3.15
N ASN A 83 -4.69 -6.05 4.20
CA ASN A 83 -3.52 -6.16 5.05
C ASN A 83 -2.50 -7.12 4.41
N TRP A 84 -1.30 -7.19 4.98
CA TRP A 84 -0.22 -8.04 4.45
C TRP A 84 -0.53 -9.54 4.54
N GLU A 85 -1.23 -10.00 5.59
CA GLU A 85 -1.56 -11.42 5.79
C GLU A 85 -2.56 -11.97 4.76
N GLU A 86 -3.55 -11.16 4.37
CA GLU A 86 -4.60 -11.56 3.42
C GLU A 86 -4.36 -11.01 2.00
N GLY A 87 -3.19 -10.41 1.74
CA GLY A 87 -2.91 -9.62 0.55
C GLY A 87 -3.29 -10.34 -0.74
N TYR A 88 -2.73 -11.53 -0.95
CA TYR A 88 -2.98 -12.29 -2.17
C TYR A 88 -4.43 -12.77 -2.30
N ALA A 89 -5.03 -13.19 -1.20
CA ALA A 89 -6.42 -13.64 -1.18
C ALA A 89 -7.38 -12.51 -1.59
N LYS A 90 -7.14 -11.27 -1.10
CA LYS A 90 -7.92 -10.08 -1.47
C LYS A 90 -7.74 -9.68 -2.92
N ILE A 91 -6.51 -9.79 -3.44
CA ILE A 91 -6.24 -9.57 -4.86
C ILE A 91 -7.09 -10.53 -5.69
N LYS A 92 -7.00 -11.84 -5.44
CA LYS A 92 -7.77 -12.85 -6.18
C LYS A 92 -9.28 -12.62 -6.13
N ASP A 93 -9.82 -12.32 -4.95
CA ASP A 93 -11.24 -11.98 -4.78
C ASP A 93 -11.64 -10.76 -5.63
N GLY A 94 -10.80 -9.73 -5.69
CA GLY A 94 -11.00 -8.57 -6.56
C GLY A 94 -11.03 -8.95 -8.05
N LEU A 95 -10.08 -9.78 -8.51
CA LEU A 95 -10.01 -10.22 -9.91
C LEU A 95 -11.22 -11.11 -10.28
N GLU A 96 -11.66 -12.00 -9.39
CA GLU A 96 -12.86 -12.82 -9.57
C GLU A 96 -14.14 -11.96 -9.67
N LYS A 97 -14.28 -10.95 -8.82
CA LYS A 97 -15.40 -10.00 -8.87
C LYS A 97 -15.46 -9.25 -10.19
N LEU A 98 -14.31 -8.84 -10.72
CA LEU A 98 -14.21 -8.18 -12.03
C LEU A 98 -14.58 -9.12 -13.18
N ARG A 99 -14.15 -10.40 -13.14
CA ARG A 99 -14.55 -11.39 -14.13
C ARG A 99 -16.07 -11.62 -14.12
N ALA A 100 -16.67 -11.72 -12.94
CA ALA A 100 -18.11 -11.83 -12.80
C ALA A 100 -18.84 -10.58 -13.36
N ALA A 101 -18.31 -9.38 -13.11
CA ALA A 101 -18.84 -8.14 -13.65
C ALA A 101 -18.74 -8.10 -15.19
N ALA A 102 -17.59 -8.46 -15.76
CA ALA A 102 -17.40 -8.55 -17.20
C ALA A 102 -18.37 -9.55 -17.84
N GLN A 103 -18.52 -10.74 -17.25
CA GLN A 103 -19.44 -11.76 -17.74
C GLN A 103 -20.90 -11.26 -17.73
N LYS A 104 -21.33 -10.63 -16.64
CA LYS A 104 -22.69 -10.08 -16.51
C LYS A 104 -22.96 -8.98 -17.55
N ALA A 105 -21.97 -8.14 -17.80
CA ALA A 105 -22.05 -7.03 -18.75
C ALA A 105 -21.83 -7.46 -20.22
N GLY A 106 -21.49 -8.73 -20.48
CA GLY A 106 -21.14 -9.19 -21.83
C GLY A 106 -19.84 -8.59 -22.36
N LEU A 107 -18.94 -8.14 -21.48
CA LEU A 107 -17.63 -7.61 -21.84
C LEU A 107 -16.64 -8.76 -21.97
N LYS A 108 -15.82 -8.70 -23.02
CA LYS A 108 -14.78 -9.70 -23.26
C LYS A 108 -13.45 -9.24 -22.65
N PRO A 109 -12.89 -9.99 -21.67
CA PRO A 109 -11.56 -9.74 -21.16
C PRO A 109 -10.50 -9.89 -22.25
N VAL A 110 -9.47 -9.06 -22.19
CA VAL A 110 -8.28 -9.14 -23.05
C VAL A 110 -7.03 -9.16 -22.16
N ASN A 111 -6.06 -10.01 -22.50
CA ASN A 111 -4.86 -10.25 -21.67
C ASN A 111 -5.20 -10.76 -20.26
N HIS A 112 -4.21 -10.72 -19.35
CA HIS A 112 -4.37 -11.18 -17.98
C HIS A 112 -4.97 -10.09 -17.09
N ALA A 113 -5.49 -10.54 -15.95
CA ALA A 113 -5.94 -9.65 -14.89
C ALA A 113 -4.71 -9.08 -14.16
N MET A 114 -4.86 -7.89 -13.58
CA MET A 114 -3.76 -7.12 -13.00
C MET A 114 -4.16 -6.51 -11.67
N ALA A 115 -3.18 -6.14 -10.84
CA ALA A 115 -3.36 -5.32 -9.66
C ALA A 115 -2.42 -4.12 -9.72
N ALA A 116 -2.96 -2.90 -9.63
CA ALA A 116 -2.17 -1.67 -9.54
C ALA A 116 -2.15 -1.19 -8.09
N PHE A 117 -1.00 -1.28 -7.44
CA PHE A 117 -0.80 -0.82 -6.07
C PHE A 117 -0.56 0.69 -6.09
N THR A 118 -1.39 1.42 -5.34
CA THR A 118 -1.42 2.89 -5.36
C THR A 118 -0.94 3.49 -4.05
N GLU A 119 -1.08 2.76 -2.94
CA GLU A 119 -0.64 3.16 -1.61
C GLU A 119 -0.25 1.92 -0.80
N THR A 120 0.84 2.02 -0.04
CA THR A 120 1.36 0.95 0.84
C THR A 120 1.85 1.57 2.14
N ASP A 121 1.58 0.92 3.27
CA ASP A 121 2.05 1.31 4.61
C ASP A 121 2.28 0.09 5.51
N ASP A 122 2.68 0.30 6.76
CA ASP A 122 2.98 -0.79 7.70
C ASP A 122 1.78 -1.70 8.00
N ALA A 123 0.54 -1.24 7.78
CA ALA A 123 -0.68 -1.99 8.06
C ALA A 123 -1.21 -2.75 6.83
N GLY A 124 -0.89 -2.29 5.63
CA GLY A 124 -1.32 -2.93 4.40
C GLY A 124 -1.16 -2.06 3.17
N PHE A 125 -2.07 -2.27 2.21
CA PHE A 125 -2.00 -1.59 0.93
C PHE A 125 -3.38 -1.35 0.32
N LYS A 126 -3.45 -0.35 -0.55
CA LYS A 126 -4.57 -0.09 -1.45
C LYS A 126 -4.13 -0.41 -2.86
N PHE A 127 -5.04 -1.06 -3.59
CA PHE A 127 -4.80 -1.45 -4.96
C PHE A 127 -6.08 -1.36 -5.77
N ASP A 128 -5.90 -1.14 -7.07
CA ASP A 128 -6.93 -1.30 -8.07
C ASP A 128 -6.79 -2.68 -8.68
N ALA A 129 -7.78 -3.54 -8.45
CA ALA A 129 -7.94 -4.74 -9.27
C ALA A 129 -8.33 -4.29 -10.68
N LEU A 130 -7.72 -4.88 -11.69
CA LEU A 130 -7.87 -4.49 -13.08
C LEU A 130 -8.13 -5.71 -13.95
N LEU A 131 -9.11 -5.60 -14.83
CA LEU A 131 -9.37 -6.60 -15.86
C LEU A 131 -9.45 -5.87 -17.21
N PRO A 132 -8.40 -5.90 -18.03
CA PRO A 132 -8.46 -5.28 -19.34
C PRO A 132 -9.55 -5.93 -20.18
N VAL A 133 -10.31 -5.13 -20.92
CA VAL A 133 -11.45 -5.57 -21.75
C VAL A 133 -11.41 -4.92 -23.12
N GLU A 134 -12.13 -5.49 -24.08
CA GLU A 134 -12.43 -4.78 -25.33
C GLU A 134 -13.22 -3.51 -25.03
N ALA A 135 -12.94 -2.41 -25.76
CA ALA A 135 -13.60 -1.14 -25.54
C ALA A 135 -15.12 -1.29 -25.74
N PRO A 136 -15.95 -0.97 -24.72
CA PRO A 136 -17.39 -1.12 -24.85
C PRO A 136 -17.96 -0.07 -25.79
N SER A 137 -18.92 -0.47 -26.63
CA SER A 137 -19.64 0.42 -27.54
C SER A 137 -20.70 1.30 -26.85
N GLY A 138 -20.93 1.09 -25.56
CA GLY A 138 -21.91 1.80 -24.74
C GLY A 138 -21.53 1.79 -23.26
N LYS A 139 -22.50 2.12 -22.40
CA LYS A 139 -22.31 2.05 -20.94
C LYS A 139 -22.77 0.68 -20.42
N PRO A 140 -21.84 -0.22 -20.06
CA PRO A 140 -22.19 -1.53 -19.51
C PRO A 140 -22.85 -1.38 -18.14
N ASP A 141 -23.78 -2.28 -17.84
CA ASP A 141 -24.32 -2.45 -16.49
C ASP A 141 -23.32 -3.28 -15.66
N LEU A 142 -22.64 -2.62 -14.74
CA LEU A 142 -21.57 -3.20 -13.94
C LEU A 142 -22.04 -3.51 -12.52
N ILE A 143 -21.57 -4.63 -11.98
CA ILE A 143 -21.89 -5.11 -10.64
C ILE A 143 -20.63 -5.14 -9.76
N ASN A 144 -20.78 -5.50 -8.48
CA ASN A 144 -19.68 -5.68 -7.52
C ASN A 144 -18.80 -4.43 -7.31
N GLY A 145 -19.33 -3.24 -7.63
CA GLY A 145 -18.56 -1.99 -7.55
C GLY A 145 -17.54 -1.81 -8.67
N ALA A 146 -17.58 -2.65 -9.72
CA ALA A 146 -16.71 -2.49 -10.87
C ALA A 146 -17.03 -1.20 -11.64
N LEU A 147 -15.98 -0.54 -12.11
CA LEU A 147 -16.04 0.70 -12.89
C LEU A 147 -15.38 0.50 -14.25
N LEU A 148 -15.79 1.26 -15.26
CA LEU A 148 -15.00 1.40 -16.48
C LEU A 148 -13.87 2.40 -16.24
N GLY A 149 -12.65 1.98 -16.56
CA GLY A 149 -11.46 2.81 -16.51
C GLY A 149 -10.41 2.34 -17.52
N ALA A 150 -9.15 2.51 -17.16
CA ALA A 150 -8.03 2.06 -17.97
C ALA A 150 -6.88 1.57 -17.09
N THR A 151 -6.02 0.72 -17.64
CA THR A 151 -4.76 0.34 -16.99
C THR A 151 -3.82 1.55 -16.89
N PRO A 152 -2.90 1.57 -15.92
CA PRO A 152 -1.82 2.55 -15.86
C PRO A 152 -1.02 2.62 -17.17
N ALA A 153 -0.44 3.78 -17.43
CA ALA A 153 0.35 4.06 -18.62
C ALA A 153 1.52 4.97 -18.30
N GLY A 154 2.55 4.89 -19.14
CA GLY A 154 3.79 5.64 -18.97
C GLY A 154 5.01 4.76 -19.16
N LYS A 155 6.17 5.34 -18.88
CA LYS A 155 7.44 4.63 -18.95
C LYS A 155 7.58 3.69 -17.77
N ALA A 156 7.83 2.41 -18.01
CA ALA A 156 8.01 1.42 -16.95
C ALA A 156 9.12 0.41 -17.26
N ILE A 157 9.68 -0.17 -16.21
CA ILE A 157 10.57 -1.34 -16.29
C ILE A 157 9.77 -2.56 -15.85
N LYS A 158 9.94 -3.67 -16.58
CA LYS A 158 9.28 -4.93 -16.28
C LYS A 158 10.23 -5.89 -15.58
N PHE A 159 9.82 -6.39 -14.44
CA PHE A 159 10.45 -7.47 -13.70
C PHE A 159 9.52 -8.69 -13.72
N THR A 160 10.05 -9.89 -13.56
CA THR A 160 9.24 -11.11 -13.54
C THR A 160 9.49 -11.85 -12.24
N HIS A 161 8.41 -12.12 -11.51
CA HIS A 161 8.39 -13.06 -10.39
C HIS A 161 7.86 -14.42 -10.88
N THR A 162 8.48 -15.51 -10.45
CA THR A 162 8.01 -16.87 -10.69
C THR A 162 8.26 -17.69 -9.44
N GLY A 163 7.21 -18.31 -8.91
CA GLY A 163 7.22 -18.93 -7.60
C GLY A 163 6.05 -18.43 -6.76
N SER A 164 6.02 -18.86 -5.51
CA SER A 164 5.00 -18.51 -4.53
C SER A 164 4.89 -17.00 -4.31
N TYR A 165 3.65 -16.49 -4.19
CA TYR A 165 3.41 -15.10 -3.80
C TYR A 165 3.97 -14.81 -2.41
N ASP A 166 4.03 -15.80 -1.51
CA ASP A 166 4.62 -15.63 -0.18
C ASP A 166 6.10 -15.18 -0.26
N ASP A 167 6.77 -15.45 -1.38
CA ASP A 167 8.17 -15.07 -1.61
C ASP A 167 8.31 -13.80 -2.48
N ILE A 168 7.21 -13.12 -2.83
CA ILE A 168 7.23 -11.98 -3.78
C ILE A 168 8.04 -10.79 -3.25
N ASP A 169 8.11 -10.61 -1.93
CA ASP A 169 8.89 -9.55 -1.27
C ASP A 169 10.37 -9.58 -1.70
N THR A 170 10.92 -10.78 -1.92
CA THR A 170 12.31 -10.93 -2.41
C THR A 170 12.52 -10.30 -3.79
N THR A 171 11.46 -10.27 -4.62
CA THR A 171 11.50 -9.62 -5.93
C THR A 171 11.41 -8.11 -5.78
N TYR A 172 10.58 -7.60 -4.87
CA TYR A 172 10.51 -6.17 -4.57
C TYR A 172 11.81 -5.62 -3.97
N ASP A 173 12.49 -6.38 -3.11
CA ASP A 173 13.82 -6.04 -2.61
C ASP A 173 14.83 -5.93 -3.75
N ALA A 174 14.83 -6.90 -4.67
CA ALA A 174 15.71 -6.88 -5.85
C ALA A 174 15.40 -5.72 -6.80
N ILE A 175 14.12 -5.39 -6.99
CA ILE A 175 13.68 -4.21 -7.75
C ILE A 175 14.24 -2.94 -7.14
N THR A 176 14.08 -2.76 -5.83
CA THR A 176 14.55 -1.56 -5.12
C THR A 176 16.06 -1.39 -5.27
N ALA A 177 16.82 -2.47 -5.01
CA ALA A 177 18.27 -2.46 -5.18
C ALA A 177 18.69 -2.12 -6.63
N TYR A 178 17.97 -2.64 -7.63
CA TYR A 178 18.23 -2.34 -9.04
C TYR A 178 17.98 -0.85 -9.36
N LEU A 179 16.86 -0.30 -8.90
CA LEU A 179 16.52 1.11 -9.13
C LEU A 179 17.56 2.04 -8.50
N ASP A 180 17.99 1.73 -7.27
CA ASP A 180 19.03 2.48 -6.57
C ASP A 180 20.37 2.42 -7.32
N GLU A 181 20.81 1.23 -7.75
CA GLU A 181 22.06 1.06 -8.51
C GLU A 181 22.05 1.88 -9.81
N LYS A 182 20.91 1.92 -10.52
CA LYS A 182 20.78 2.65 -11.78
C LYS A 182 20.41 4.13 -11.59
N GLY A 183 20.18 4.59 -10.36
CA GLY A 183 19.75 5.96 -10.06
C GLY A 183 18.39 6.30 -10.68
N LEU A 184 17.48 5.32 -10.72
CA LEU A 184 16.14 5.46 -11.28
C LEU A 184 15.12 5.67 -10.16
N GLU A 185 14.17 6.57 -10.38
CA GLU A 185 13.09 6.81 -9.44
C GLU A 185 11.76 6.24 -9.96
N ALA A 186 11.13 5.40 -9.15
CA ALA A 186 9.76 4.98 -9.39
C ALA A 186 8.77 6.13 -9.05
N THR A 187 7.63 6.09 -9.73
CA THR A 187 6.39 6.72 -9.27
C THR A 187 5.81 5.94 -8.08
N ASN A 188 4.59 6.29 -7.64
CA ASN A 188 3.90 5.57 -6.56
C ASN A 188 3.02 4.42 -7.07
N VAL A 189 3.16 4.01 -8.34
CA VAL A 189 2.32 2.96 -8.93
C VAL A 189 3.17 1.78 -9.38
N TYR A 190 2.87 0.62 -8.80
CA TYR A 190 3.38 -0.68 -9.20
C TYR A 190 2.23 -1.49 -9.79
N LEU A 191 2.44 -2.11 -10.95
CA LEU A 191 1.42 -2.90 -11.62
C LEU A 191 1.87 -4.36 -11.71
N GLU A 192 1.16 -5.24 -11.05
CA GLU A 192 1.32 -6.69 -11.18
C GLU A 192 0.40 -7.23 -12.26
N ASP A 193 0.95 -7.92 -13.25
CA ASP A 193 0.25 -8.62 -14.34
C ASP A 193 0.34 -10.12 -14.10
N TYR A 194 -0.79 -10.75 -13.75
CA TYR A 194 -0.83 -12.15 -13.33
C TYR A 194 -0.94 -13.07 -14.54
N LEU A 195 0.22 -13.40 -15.13
CA LEU A 195 0.33 -14.37 -16.24
C LEU A 195 -0.25 -15.73 -15.84
N THR A 196 0.01 -16.15 -14.60
CA THR A 196 -0.57 -17.35 -13.97
C THR A 196 -0.88 -17.02 -12.51
N GLU A 197 -2.14 -17.09 -12.08
CA GLU A 197 -2.56 -16.73 -10.70
C GLU A 197 -2.29 -17.82 -9.65
N GLY A 198 -1.94 -19.04 -10.02
CA GLY A 198 -1.86 -20.13 -9.04
C GLY A 198 -3.15 -20.34 -8.24
N LYS A 199 -3.14 -21.30 -7.32
CA LYS A 199 -4.30 -21.64 -6.49
C LYS A 199 -4.42 -20.75 -5.26
N ASP A 200 -3.31 -20.44 -4.63
CA ASP A 200 -3.19 -19.67 -3.40
C ASP A 200 -1.81 -19.02 -3.34
N ALA A 201 -1.50 -18.34 -2.23
CA ALA A 201 -0.27 -17.58 -2.09
C ALA A 201 0.98 -18.48 -2.11
N GLY A 202 0.88 -19.74 -1.68
CA GLY A 202 1.97 -20.72 -1.65
C GLY A 202 2.23 -21.44 -2.97
N ASP A 203 1.42 -21.20 -4.01
CA ASP A 203 1.47 -21.96 -5.25
C ASP A 203 2.69 -21.55 -6.10
N GLN A 204 3.63 -22.49 -6.23
CA GLN A 204 4.88 -22.33 -7.00
C GLN A 204 4.67 -22.15 -8.51
N ALA A 205 3.46 -22.40 -9.03
CA ALA A 205 3.13 -22.17 -10.44
C ALA A 205 2.78 -20.70 -10.75
N LEU A 206 2.66 -19.84 -9.73
CA LEU A 206 2.40 -18.42 -9.93
C LEU A 206 3.50 -17.78 -10.77
N LYS A 207 3.06 -16.91 -11.69
CA LYS A 207 3.94 -16.08 -12.51
C LYS A 207 3.33 -14.69 -12.64
N VAL A 208 4.11 -13.68 -12.26
CA VAL A 208 3.68 -12.28 -12.24
C VAL A 208 4.73 -11.43 -12.93
N ASP A 209 4.31 -10.60 -13.88
CA ASP A 209 5.16 -9.52 -14.38
C ASP A 209 4.86 -8.25 -13.57
N ILE A 210 5.89 -7.67 -12.94
CA ILE A 210 5.80 -6.46 -12.12
C ILE A 210 6.33 -5.29 -12.94
N TYR A 211 5.46 -4.33 -13.24
CA TYR A 211 5.81 -3.10 -13.95
C TYR A 211 5.99 -1.97 -12.95
N VAL A 212 7.19 -1.41 -12.93
CA VAL A 212 7.54 -0.24 -12.11
C VAL A 212 7.54 0.99 -13.00
N PHE A 213 6.56 1.88 -12.80
CA PHE A 213 6.48 3.12 -13.56
C PHE A 213 7.51 4.12 -13.06
N LEU A 214 8.26 4.73 -13.97
CA LEU A 214 9.35 5.67 -13.68
C LEU A 214 8.85 7.12 -13.69
N LYS A 215 9.50 8.00 -12.92
CA LYS A 215 9.28 9.44 -12.94
C LYS A 215 9.82 10.13 -14.20
#